data_AF-A0A923EAE4-F1
#
_entry.id   AF-A0A923EAE4-F1
#
_cell.length_a   1.000
_cell.length_b   1.000
_cell.length_c   1.000
_cell.angle_alpha   90.00
_cell.angle_beta   90.00
_cell.angle_gamma   90.00
#
_symmetry.space_group_name_H-M   'P 1'
#
loop_
_entity.id
_entity.type
_entity.pdbx_description
1 polymer ?
#
loop_
_entity_poly.entity_id
_entity_poly.type
_entity_poly.pdbx_seq_one_letter_code
_entity_poly.pdbx_strand_id
1 'polypeptide(L)'
;MYNSKYILGEGKELIKALPKEEFGTVYMDLKYIKGQTIQKYVCKNEALDTKDIYNIISGICHIIEYLDDLNQTISYKDLNPNKIIITPNNKIFIVDIDMYKNDNMVNDKYKAINSIGKIMYFMATGKMPFTDLEPLVSENYGNNIDYNLKRIIQKCFEINISKRYVSIEELNREIIIELLKKSKQRETIDVSYLNNNIHREEHTRRKNSNKITIRGVIMNLLSFIQ
;
A
#
# COMPACT_ATOMS: atom_id res chain seq x y z
N MET A 1 12.24 -31.99 -6.50
CA MET A 1 12.03 -31.00 -7.58
C MET A 1 12.03 -29.63 -6.94
N TYR A 2 12.90 -28.70 -7.37
CA TYR A 2 12.87 -27.32 -6.89
C TYR A 2 11.72 -26.59 -7.57
N ASN A 3 10.87 -25.92 -6.80
CA ASN A 3 9.74 -25.17 -7.34
C ASN A 3 10.22 -23.85 -7.96
N SER A 4 9.57 -23.41 -9.03
CA SER A 4 9.80 -22.08 -9.60
C SER A 4 9.35 -20.99 -8.63
N LYS A 5 10.10 -19.89 -8.59
CA LYS A 5 9.74 -18.68 -7.83
C LYS A 5 9.20 -17.61 -8.76
N TYR A 6 8.39 -16.71 -8.22
CA TYR A 6 7.77 -15.65 -9.00
C TYR A 6 8.04 -14.27 -8.41
N ILE A 7 8.05 -13.28 -9.31
CA ILE A 7 8.01 -11.85 -9.00
C ILE A 7 6.76 -11.30 -9.66
N LEU A 8 5.97 -10.56 -8.89
CA LEU A 8 4.73 -9.92 -9.31
C LEU A 8 4.83 -8.41 -9.12
N GLY A 9 4.42 -7.64 -10.11
CA GLY A 9 4.26 -6.19 -10.00
C GLY A 9 2.79 -5.77 -10.08
N GLU A 10 2.44 -4.67 -9.41
CA GLU A 10 1.08 -4.11 -9.44
C GLU A 10 0.62 -3.66 -10.84
N GLY A 11 1.56 -3.47 -11.78
CA GLY A 11 1.28 -3.22 -13.19
C GLY A 11 1.01 -4.48 -13.99
N LYS A 12 0.65 -5.59 -13.32
CA LYS A 12 0.41 -6.91 -13.91
C LYS A 12 1.66 -7.56 -14.51
N GLU A 13 2.85 -7.19 -13.99
CA GLU A 13 4.09 -7.87 -14.35
C GLU A 13 4.17 -9.24 -13.66
N LEU A 14 4.38 -10.32 -14.42
CA LEU A 14 4.61 -11.66 -13.90
C LEU A 14 5.94 -12.20 -14.45
N ILE A 15 6.91 -12.41 -13.57
CA ILE A 15 8.23 -12.92 -13.93
C ILE A 15 8.47 -14.23 -13.20
N LYS A 16 8.73 -15.30 -13.96
CA LYS A 16 9.03 -16.63 -13.43
C LYS A 16 10.55 -16.85 -13.39
N ALA A 17 11.08 -17.14 -12.22
CA ALA A 17 12.45 -17.60 -12.02
C ALA A 17 12.48 -19.12 -12.05
N LEU A 18 13.29 -19.66 -12.97
CA LEU A 18 13.42 -21.10 -13.18
C LEU A 18 14.68 -21.63 -12.48
N PRO A 19 14.60 -22.80 -11.81
CA PRO A 19 15.78 -23.47 -11.29
C PRO A 19 16.63 -23.97 -12.46
N LYS A 20 17.94 -23.83 -12.32
CA LYS A 20 18.96 -24.37 -13.22
C LYS A 20 19.91 -25.22 -12.40
N GLU A 21 20.38 -26.33 -12.96
CA GLU A 21 21.32 -27.24 -12.29
C GLU A 21 22.64 -27.30 -13.06
N GLU A 22 23.73 -26.97 -12.39
CA GLU A 22 25.09 -27.09 -12.91
C GLU A 22 26.01 -27.68 -11.83
N PHE A 23 26.81 -28.68 -12.20
CA PHE A 23 27.77 -29.34 -11.30
C PHE A 23 27.16 -29.83 -9.98
N GLY A 24 25.91 -30.33 -10.02
CA GLY A 24 25.18 -30.78 -8.83
C GLY A 24 24.69 -29.65 -7.91
N THR A 25 24.79 -28.40 -8.36
CA THR A 25 24.31 -27.21 -7.64
C THR A 25 23.11 -26.62 -8.38
N VAL A 26 22.04 -26.32 -7.65
CA VAL A 26 20.85 -25.67 -8.20
C VAL A 26 20.85 -24.17 -7.88
N TYR A 27 20.65 -23.34 -8.90
CA TYR A 27 20.57 -21.89 -8.80
C TYR A 27 19.29 -21.35 -9.48
N MET A 28 18.90 -20.12 -9.16
CA MET A 28 17.74 -19.44 -9.75
C MET A 28 18.16 -18.12 -10.38
N ASP A 29 17.83 -17.94 -11.66
CA ASP A 29 18.03 -16.68 -12.37
C ASP A 29 16.94 -15.69 -11.97
N LEU A 30 17.23 -14.88 -10.95
CA LEU A 30 16.31 -13.86 -10.44
C LEU A 30 16.53 -12.52 -11.14
N LYS A 31 15.43 -11.90 -11.59
CA LYS A 31 15.46 -10.51 -12.05
C LYS A 31 15.67 -9.58 -10.86
N TYR A 32 16.66 -8.69 -10.95
CA TYR A 32 16.83 -7.62 -9.95
C TYR A 32 15.73 -6.56 -10.09
N ILE A 33 15.04 -6.27 -8.99
CA ILE A 33 14.08 -5.16 -8.87
C ILE A 33 14.72 -4.07 -8.01
N LYS A 34 14.98 -2.91 -8.61
CA LYS A 34 15.52 -1.74 -7.89
C LYS A 34 14.48 -1.19 -6.92
N GLY A 35 14.81 -1.12 -5.64
CA GLY A 35 13.93 -0.58 -4.61
C GLY A 35 14.39 -0.92 -3.20
N GLN A 36 13.52 -0.68 -2.22
CA GLN A 36 13.72 -1.10 -0.83
C GLN A 36 12.54 -1.94 -0.37
N THR A 37 12.80 -2.92 0.50
CA THR A 37 11.72 -3.70 1.09
C THR A 37 10.95 -2.88 2.13
N ILE A 38 9.67 -3.20 2.35
CA ILE A 38 8.90 -2.58 3.44
C ILE A 38 9.63 -2.74 4.77
N GLN A 39 10.22 -3.91 5.03
CA GLN A 39 11.05 -4.14 6.22
C GLN A 39 12.12 -3.05 6.39
N LYS A 40 12.92 -2.81 5.35
CA LYS A 40 14.00 -1.82 5.39
C LYS A 40 13.46 -0.39 5.52
N TYR A 41 12.32 -0.10 4.92
CA TYR A 41 11.70 1.21 4.97
C TYR A 41 11.21 1.55 6.39
N VAL A 42 10.52 0.61 7.03
CA VAL A 42 10.01 0.74 8.41
C VAL A 42 11.16 0.83 9.41
N CYS A 43 12.18 -0.03 9.31
CA CYS A 43 13.33 0.00 10.23
C CYS A 43 14.09 1.33 10.23
N LYS A 44 14.00 2.12 9.16
CA LYS A 44 14.64 3.45 9.06
C LYS A 44 13.79 4.58 9.65
N ASN A 45 12.47 4.45 9.61
CA ASN A 45 11.53 5.53 9.94
C ASN A 45 10.65 5.24 11.16
N GLU A 46 10.87 4.10 11.84
CA GLU A 46 10.08 3.51 12.93
C GLU A 46 8.64 3.11 12.53
N ALA A 47 7.95 3.92 11.73
CA ALA A 47 6.65 3.67 11.12
C ALA A 47 6.50 4.43 9.79
N LEU A 48 5.45 4.13 9.04
CA LEU A 48 5.07 4.89 7.83
C LEU A 48 3.86 5.76 8.12
N ASP A 49 3.76 6.86 7.37
CA ASP A 49 2.53 7.65 7.41
C ASP A 49 1.35 6.90 6.79
N THR A 50 0.15 7.27 7.21
CA THR A 50 -1.07 6.58 6.80
C THR A 50 -1.33 6.59 5.30
N LYS A 51 -0.95 7.67 4.59
CA LYS A 51 -1.16 7.77 3.14
C LYS A 51 -0.26 6.78 2.42
N ASP A 52 1.00 6.68 2.83
CA ASP A 52 1.95 5.72 2.27
C ASP A 52 1.50 4.28 2.53
N ILE A 53 1.04 3.99 3.75
CA ILE A 53 0.45 2.68 4.09
C ILE A 53 -0.67 2.33 3.12
N TYR A 54 -1.63 3.23 2.91
CA TYR A 54 -2.75 2.98 2.01
C TYR A 54 -2.33 2.77 0.55
N ASN A 55 -1.36 3.55 0.03
CA ASN A 55 -0.85 3.36 -1.33
C ASN A 55 -0.22 1.98 -1.50
N ILE A 56 0.62 1.57 -0.54
CA ILE A 56 1.28 0.26 -0.54
C ILE A 56 0.24 -0.86 -0.51
N ILE A 57 -0.76 -0.77 0.37
CA ILE A 57 -1.81 -1.79 0.46
C ILE A 57 -2.64 -1.86 -0.83
N SER A 58 -2.97 -0.73 -1.44
CA SER A 58 -3.69 -0.72 -2.71
C SER A 58 -2.89 -1.45 -3.81
N GLY A 59 -1.58 -1.21 -3.89
CA GLY A 59 -0.69 -1.95 -4.80
C GLY A 59 -0.67 -3.46 -4.55
N ILE A 60 -0.61 -3.88 -3.27
CA ILE A 60 -0.70 -5.31 -2.90
C ILE A 60 -2.05 -5.90 -3.31
N CYS A 61 -3.16 -5.20 -3.06
CA CYS A 61 -4.50 -5.64 -3.45
C CYS A 61 -4.61 -5.82 -4.97
N HIS A 62 -4.11 -4.89 -5.78
CA HIS A 62 -4.10 -5.01 -7.24
C HIS A 62 -3.32 -6.25 -7.73
N ILE A 63 -2.20 -6.58 -7.09
CA ILE A 63 -1.44 -7.80 -7.41
C ILE A 63 -2.27 -9.06 -7.11
N ILE A 64 -2.92 -9.11 -5.94
CA ILE A 64 -3.73 -10.26 -5.53
C ILE A 64 -4.98 -10.41 -6.41
N GLU A 65 -5.65 -9.31 -6.75
CA GLU A 65 -6.78 -9.29 -7.68
C GLU A 65 -6.35 -9.77 -9.07
N TYR A 66 -5.20 -9.32 -9.56
CA TYR A 66 -4.64 -9.81 -10.83
C TYR A 66 -4.36 -11.31 -10.81
N LEU A 67 -3.89 -11.87 -9.70
CA LEU A 67 -3.71 -13.31 -9.57
C LEU A 67 -5.03 -14.06 -9.62
N ASP A 68 -6.07 -13.55 -8.96
CA ASP A 68 -7.40 -14.14 -8.96
C ASP A 68 -7.99 -14.17 -10.39
N ASP A 69 -7.79 -13.09 -11.17
CA ASP A 69 -8.16 -13.04 -12.60
C ASP A 69 -7.48 -14.14 -13.43
N LEU A 70 -6.27 -14.56 -13.04
CA LEU A 70 -5.52 -15.66 -13.68
C LEU A 70 -5.90 -17.05 -13.14
N ASN A 71 -6.87 -17.13 -12.22
CA ASN A 71 -7.19 -18.34 -11.46
C ASN A 71 -5.95 -18.90 -10.73
N GLN A 72 -5.09 -18.01 -10.24
CA GLN A 72 -3.89 -18.31 -9.46
C GLN A 72 -4.01 -17.70 -8.05
N THR A 73 -3.23 -18.23 -7.11
CA THR A 73 -3.06 -17.69 -5.77
C THR A 73 -1.60 -17.82 -5.33
N ILE A 74 -1.26 -17.20 -4.22
CA ILE A 74 0.06 -17.32 -3.58
C ILE A 74 -0.06 -17.98 -2.21
N SER A 75 1.05 -18.54 -1.73
CA SER A 75 1.16 -18.88 -0.32
C SER A 75 1.16 -17.59 0.51
N TYR A 76 0.02 -17.23 1.10
CA TYR A 76 -0.08 -16.05 1.96
C TYR A 76 0.79 -16.14 3.23
N LYS A 77 1.30 -17.33 3.57
CA LYS A 77 2.33 -17.49 4.61
C LYS A 77 3.64 -16.80 4.23
N ASP A 78 3.92 -16.66 2.93
CA ASP A 78 5.10 -15.99 2.42
C ASP A 78 4.94 -14.47 2.33
N LEU A 79 3.70 -13.97 2.33
CA LEU A 79 3.44 -12.54 2.20
C LEU A 79 3.84 -11.79 3.48
N ASN A 80 5.01 -11.15 3.44
CA ASN A 80 5.58 -10.42 4.56
C ASN A 80 6.44 -9.23 4.09
N PRO A 81 6.81 -8.30 4.99
CA PRO A 81 7.51 -7.06 4.62
C PRO A 81 8.87 -7.23 3.94
N ASN A 82 9.52 -8.38 4.06
CA ASN A 82 10.80 -8.66 3.39
C ASN A 82 10.61 -9.01 1.91
N LYS A 83 9.43 -9.53 1.55
CA LYS A 83 9.11 -9.96 0.20
C LYS A 83 8.39 -8.89 -0.62
N ILE A 84 8.22 -7.69 -0.08
CA ILE A 84 7.52 -6.59 -0.75
C ILE A 84 8.49 -5.44 -0.95
N ILE A 85 8.73 -5.07 -2.20
CA ILE A 85 9.64 -4.02 -2.63
C ILE A 85 8.84 -2.81 -3.07
N ILE A 86 9.22 -1.65 -2.56
CA ILE A 86 8.81 -0.33 -3.03
C ILE A 86 9.92 0.19 -3.94
N THR A 87 9.58 0.43 -5.21
CA THR A 87 10.52 1.00 -6.19
C THR A 87 10.66 2.52 -6.01
N PRO A 88 11.68 3.15 -6.60
CA PRO A 88 11.82 4.61 -6.56
C PRO A 88 10.66 5.40 -7.19
N ASN A 89 9.85 4.77 -8.03
CA ASN A 89 8.62 5.35 -8.60
C ASN A 89 7.35 4.91 -7.84
N ASN A 90 7.49 4.49 -6.58
CA ASN A 90 6.40 4.08 -5.68
C ASN A 90 5.56 2.90 -6.17
N LYS A 91 6.10 2.07 -7.07
CA LYS A 91 5.44 0.84 -7.49
C LYS A 91 5.72 -0.29 -6.53
N ILE A 92 4.73 -1.15 -6.35
CA ILE A 92 4.81 -2.33 -5.49
C ILE A 92 5.17 -3.57 -6.29
N PHE A 93 6.15 -4.32 -5.78
CA PHE A 93 6.50 -5.66 -6.25
C PHE A 93 6.50 -6.66 -5.11
N ILE A 94 5.91 -7.83 -5.33
CA ILE A 94 6.02 -9.00 -4.45
C ILE A 94 7.04 -9.96 -5.08
N VAL A 95 8.06 -10.36 -4.32
CA VAL A 95 9.18 -11.19 -4.82
C VAL A 95 9.29 -12.50 -4.04
N ASP A 96 9.93 -13.50 -4.64
CA ASP A 96 10.25 -14.79 -4.02
C ASP A 96 9.01 -15.50 -3.44
N ILE A 97 7.97 -15.59 -4.26
CA ILE A 97 6.70 -16.24 -3.92
C ILE A 97 6.49 -17.51 -4.74
N ASP A 98 5.79 -18.46 -4.12
CA ASP A 98 5.25 -19.64 -4.79
C ASP A 98 3.81 -19.35 -5.23
N MET A 99 3.50 -19.71 -6.48
CA MET A 99 2.16 -19.59 -7.05
C MET A 99 1.52 -20.97 -7.22
N TYR A 100 0.22 -21.01 -6.99
CA TYR A 100 -0.60 -22.21 -7.04
C TYR A 100 -1.89 -21.93 -7.81
N LYS A 101 -2.53 -22.98 -8.35
CA LYS A 101 -3.89 -22.84 -8.87
C LYS A 101 -4.85 -22.49 -7.74
N ASN A 102 -5.78 -21.60 -8.03
CA ASN A 102 -6.84 -21.27 -7.09
C ASN A 102 -7.93 -22.35 -7.16
N ASP A 103 -7.87 -23.34 -6.27
CA ASP A 103 -8.89 -24.39 -6.18
C ASP A 103 -10.13 -23.94 -5.35
N ASN A 104 -10.38 -22.63 -5.24
CA ASN A 104 -11.52 -22.00 -4.57
C ASN A 104 -11.66 -22.29 -3.07
N MET A 105 -10.56 -22.43 -2.34
CA MET A 105 -10.62 -22.59 -0.89
C MET A 105 -10.98 -21.25 -0.22
N VAL A 106 -12.19 -21.13 0.34
CA VAL A 106 -12.65 -19.96 1.15
C VAL A 106 -11.61 -19.52 2.19
N ASN A 107 -10.84 -20.47 2.72
CA ASN A 107 -9.79 -20.24 3.71
C ASN A 107 -8.64 -19.35 3.19
N ASP A 108 -8.40 -19.27 1.88
CA ASP A 108 -7.28 -18.50 1.33
C ASP A 108 -7.59 -17.01 1.25
N LYS A 109 -8.86 -16.62 1.02
CA LYS A 109 -9.28 -15.22 1.05
C LYS A 109 -9.09 -14.60 2.43
N TYR A 110 -9.46 -15.34 3.49
CA TYR A 110 -9.26 -14.88 4.86
C TYR A 110 -7.77 -14.75 5.21
N LYS A 111 -6.95 -15.74 4.84
CA LYS A 111 -5.49 -15.67 5.04
C LYS A 111 -4.88 -14.46 4.33
N ALA A 112 -5.35 -14.14 3.13
CA ALA A 112 -4.90 -12.96 2.38
C ALA A 112 -5.17 -11.67 3.16
N ILE A 113 -6.43 -11.46 3.56
CA ILE A 113 -6.86 -10.28 4.33
C ILE A 113 -6.07 -10.18 5.65
N ASN A 114 -5.91 -11.29 6.37
CA ASN A 114 -5.16 -11.33 7.63
C ASN A 114 -3.68 -10.99 7.42
N SER A 115 -3.05 -11.51 6.34
CA SER A 115 -1.65 -11.23 6.02
C SER A 115 -1.43 -9.76 5.63
N ILE A 116 -2.37 -9.17 4.88
CA ILE A 116 -2.37 -7.72 4.60
C ILE A 116 -2.53 -6.93 5.91
N GLY A 117 -3.41 -7.37 6.81
CA GLY A 117 -3.58 -6.80 8.15
C GLY A 117 -2.27 -6.79 8.95
N LYS A 118 -1.52 -7.90 8.95
CA LYS A 118 -0.21 -8.01 9.60
C LYS A 118 0.78 -6.98 9.04
N ILE A 119 0.83 -6.83 7.71
CA ILE A 119 1.72 -5.87 7.05
C ILE A 119 1.32 -4.43 7.38
N MET A 120 0.02 -4.09 7.37
CA MET A 120 -0.44 -2.77 7.79
C MET A 120 -0.08 -2.47 9.24
N TYR A 121 -0.29 -3.42 10.15
CA TYR A 121 0.07 -3.29 11.55
C TYR A 121 1.57 -3.01 11.70
N PHE A 122 2.43 -3.78 11.03
CA PHE A 122 3.88 -3.56 11.05
C PHE A 122 4.30 -2.19 10.50
N MET A 123 3.69 -1.75 9.39
CA MET A 123 4.00 -0.42 8.86
C MET A 123 3.56 0.69 9.81
N ALA A 124 2.48 0.47 10.57
CA ALA A 124 1.94 1.44 11.51
C ALA A 124 2.68 1.47 12.87
N THR A 125 3.24 0.34 13.32
CA THR A 125 3.80 0.19 14.68
C THR A 125 5.30 -0.10 14.72
N GLY A 126 5.90 -0.44 13.57
CA GLY A 126 7.27 -0.91 13.48
C GLY A 126 7.47 -2.38 13.90
N LYS A 127 6.40 -3.07 14.33
CA LYS A 127 6.49 -4.40 14.93
C LYS A 127 5.50 -5.36 14.27
N MET A 128 5.95 -6.58 13.99
CA MET A 128 5.04 -7.64 13.56
C MET A 128 4.20 -8.09 14.76
N PRO A 129 2.90 -8.35 14.58
CA PRO A 129 2.09 -8.84 15.69
C PRO A 129 2.51 -10.27 16.03
N PHE A 130 2.68 -10.57 17.31
CA PHE A 130 3.05 -11.92 17.77
C PHE A 130 1.86 -12.90 17.67
N THR A 131 0.64 -12.38 17.82
CA THR A 131 -0.60 -13.14 17.67
C THR A 131 -1.64 -12.36 16.88
N ASP A 132 -2.65 -13.05 16.34
CA ASP A 132 -3.76 -12.41 15.63
C ASP A 132 -4.68 -11.58 16.56
N LEU A 133 -4.53 -11.68 17.89
CA LEU A 133 -5.28 -10.89 18.86
C LEU A 133 -4.63 -9.53 19.14
N GLU A 134 -3.31 -9.43 18.96
CA GLU A 134 -2.55 -8.22 19.30
C GLU A 134 -3.05 -6.97 18.55
N PRO A 135 -3.37 -7.05 17.24
CA PRO A 135 -3.94 -5.92 16.50
C PRO A 135 -5.36 -5.53 16.93
N LEU A 136 -6.07 -6.35 17.71
CA LEU A 136 -7.41 -6.00 18.17
C LEU A 136 -7.38 -5.03 19.37
N VAL A 137 -6.25 -4.94 20.07
CA VAL A 137 -6.07 -4.10 21.27
C VAL A 137 -5.56 -2.72 20.86
N SER A 138 -6.30 -1.66 21.22
CA SER A 138 -6.01 -0.29 20.75
C SER A 138 -4.69 0.27 21.27
N GLU A 139 -4.30 -0.13 22.47
CA GLU A 139 -3.11 0.33 23.18
C GLU A 139 -1.81 -0.13 22.49
N ASN A 140 -1.88 -1.20 21.69
CA ASN A 140 -0.72 -1.77 21.01
C ASN A 140 -0.24 -0.94 19.80
N TYR A 141 -1.02 0.04 19.35
CA TYR A 141 -0.68 0.87 18.19
C TYR A 141 0.12 2.14 18.54
N GLY A 142 0.30 2.44 19.83
CA GLY A 142 0.91 3.70 20.28
C GLY A 142 -0.02 4.92 20.14
N ASN A 143 0.50 6.10 20.48
CA ASN A 143 -0.32 7.28 20.77
C ASN A 143 -0.76 8.10 19.53
N ASN A 144 -0.24 7.82 18.33
CA ASN A 144 -0.39 8.70 17.16
C ASN A 144 -0.87 8.00 15.86
N ILE A 145 -1.53 6.85 15.98
CA ILE A 145 -2.10 6.20 14.79
C ILE A 145 -3.38 6.89 14.30
N ASP A 146 -3.53 7.01 12.99
CA ASP A 146 -4.79 7.43 12.37
C ASP A 146 -5.94 6.50 12.74
N TYR A 147 -7.06 7.08 13.17
CA TYR A 147 -8.22 6.32 13.66
C TYR A 147 -8.78 5.37 12.59
N ASN A 148 -8.90 5.81 11.34
CA ASN A 148 -9.46 5.00 10.27
C ASN A 148 -8.50 3.87 9.89
N LEU A 149 -7.20 4.15 9.86
CA LEU A 149 -6.19 3.10 9.64
C LEU A 149 -6.28 2.01 10.71
N LYS A 150 -6.31 2.40 11.99
CA LYS A 150 -6.46 1.45 13.10
C LYS A 150 -7.72 0.60 12.95
N ARG A 151 -8.86 1.22 12.61
CA ARG A 151 -10.13 0.51 12.41
C ARG A 151 -10.06 -0.49 11.25
N ILE A 152 -9.42 -0.13 10.14
CA ILE A 152 -9.22 -1.01 8.98
C ILE A 152 -8.35 -2.19 9.36
N ILE A 153 -7.22 -1.95 10.06
CA ILE A 153 -6.34 -3.02 10.55
C ILE A 153 -7.13 -3.96 11.45
N GLN A 154 -7.86 -3.45 12.44
CA GLN A 154 -8.70 -4.26 13.33
C GLN A 154 -9.73 -5.11 12.57
N LYS A 155 -10.37 -4.54 11.54
CA LYS A 155 -11.34 -5.27 10.70
C LYS A 155 -10.68 -6.42 9.91
N CYS A 156 -9.39 -6.35 9.57
CA CYS A 156 -8.65 -7.47 8.98
C CYS A 156 -8.42 -8.65 9.95
N PHE A 157 -8.50 -8.43 11.26
CA PHE A 157 -8.35 -9.44 12.31
C PHE A 157 -9.67 -9.80 13.02
N GLU A 158 -10.78 -9.21 12.58
CA GLU A 158 -12.09 -9.41 13.20
C GLU A 158 -12.40 -10.91 13.31
N ILE A 159 -12.83 -11.38 14.48
CA ILE A 159 -13.08 -12.80 14.73
C ILE A 159 -14.47 -13.18 14.19
N ASN A 160 -15.42 -12.25 14.16
CA ASN A 160 -16.74 -12.52 13.64
C ASN A 160 -16.76 -12.43 12.11
N ILE A 161 -16.99 -13.56 11.45
CA ILE A 161 -17.01 -13.69 9.98
C ILE A 161 -17.93 -12.66 9.31
N SER A 162 -19.09 -12.35 9.91
CA SER A 162 -20.06 -11.39 9.32
C SER A 162 -19.61 -9.93 9.38
N LYS A 163 -18.60 -9.62 10.19
CA LYS A 163 -18.03 -8.28 10.34
C LYS A 163 -16.70 -8.09 9.62
N ARG A 164 -16.09 -9.19 9.16
CA ARG A 164 -14.84 -9.19 8.37
C ARG A 164 -15.09 -8.65 6.97
N TYR A 165 -14.02 -8.20 6.32
CA TYR A 165 -14.02 -8.06 4.87
C TYR A 165 -14.33 -9.39 4.19
N VAL A 166 -15.26 -9.38 3.25
CA VAL A 166 -15.68 -10.56 2.50
C VAL A 166 -14.72 -10.84 1.33
N SER A 167 -14.03 -9.81 0.84
CA SER A 167 -13.05 -9.92 -0.24
C SER A 167 -11.92 -8.90 -0.13
N ILE A 168 -10.83 -9.16 -0.86
CA ILE A 168 -9.73 -8.20 -1.06
C ILE A 168 -10.23 -6.93 -1.74
N GLU A 169 -11.18 -7.07 -2.67
CA GLU A 169 -11.78 -5.93 -3.35
C GLU A 169 -12.56 -5.02 -2.38
N GLU A 170 -13.30 -5.58 -1.41
CA GLU A 170 -13.98 -4.78 -0.38
C GLU A 170 -12.97 -3.98 0.47
N LEU A 171 -11.87 -4.63 0.87
CA LEU A 171 -10.77 -3.97 1.59
C LEU A 171 -10.16 -2.85 0.73
N ASN A 172 -9.82 -3.13 -0.53
CA ASN A 172 -9.18 -2.18 -1.44
C ASN A 172 -10.09 -0.96 -1.70
N ARG A 173 -11.40 -1.17 -1.89
CA ARG A 173 -12.37 -0.07 -2.02
C ARG A 173 -12.35 0.86 -0.81
N GLU A 174 -12.31 0.32 0.41
CA GLU A 174 -12.25 1.14 1.62
C GLU A 174 -10.93 1.93 1.72
N ILE A 175 -9.80 1.30 1.39
CA ILE A 175 -8.48 1.94 1.32
C ILE A 175 -8.49 3.12 0.32
N ILE A 176 -9.04 2.91 -0.88
CA ILE A 176 -9.16 3.93 -1.92
C ILE A 176 -10.03 5.10 -1.44
N ILE A 177 -11.16 4.81 -0.78
CA ILE A 177 -12.03 5.86 -0.20
C ILE A 177 -11.25 6.71 0.82
N GLU A 178 -10.46 6.10 1.68
CA GLU A 178 -9.64 6.84 2.67
C GLU A 178 -8.52 7.65 2.02
N LEU A 179 -7.88 7.14 0.96
CA LEU A 179 -6.91 7.90 0.16
C LEU A 179 -7.55 9.16 -0.46
N LEU A 180 -8.74 9.02 -1.05
CA LEU A 180 -9.47 10.14 -1.66
C LEU A 180 -9.91 11.19 -0.64
N LYS A 181 -10.27 10.78 0.59
CA LYS A 181 -10.56 11.73 1.68
C LYS A 181 -9.32 12.52 2.07
N LYS A 182 -8.17 11.85 2.18
CA LYS A 182 -6.89 12.49 2.55
C LYS A 182 -6.35 13.41 1.45
N SER A 183 -6.59 13.12 0.16
CA SER A 183 -6.20 14.04 -0.92
C SER A 183 -7.02 15.33 -0.91
N LYS A 184 -8.35 15.24 -0.77
CA LYS A 184 -9.24 16.40 -0.66
C LYS A 184 -8.95 17.29 0.54
N GLN A 185 -8.57 16.70 1.67
CA GLN A 185 -8.14 17.45 2.85
C GLN A 185 -6.87 18.25 2.58
N ARG A 186 -5.87 17.69 1.85
CA ARG A 186 -4.68 18.46 1.46
C ARG A 186 -5.01 19.62 0.53
N GLU A 187 -5.89 19.42 -0.46
CA GLU A 187 -6.31 20.50 -1.36
C GLU A 187 -7.04 21.64 -0.62
N THR A 188 -7.95 21.32 0.30
CA THR A 188 -8.65 22.35 1.11
C THR A 188 -7.69 23.06 2.07
N ILE A 189 -6.75 22.33 2.65
CA ILE A 189 -5.71 22.89 3.50
C ILE A 189 -4.80 23.83 2.70
N ASP A 190 -4.24 23.39 1.56
CA ASP A 190 -3.39 24.22 0.70
C ASP A 190 -4.13 25.46 0.19
N VAL A 191 -5.41 25.35 -0.20
CA VAL A 191 -6.24 26.50 -0.59
C VAL A 191 -6.44 27.48 0.58
N SER A 192 -6.66 26.99 1.80
CA SER A 192 -6.80 27.87 2.98
C SER A 192 -5.48 28.56 3.36
N TYR A 193 -4.34 27.87 3.23
CA TYR A 193 -3.01 28.46 3.42
C TYR A 193 -2.69 29.50 2.34
N LEU A 194 -3.03 29.21 1.08
CA LEU A 194 -2.92 30.16 -0.02
C LEU A 194 -3.80 31.39 0.23
N ASN A 195 -5.07 31.22 0.61
CA ASN A 195 -5.99 32.32 0.90
C ASN A 195 -5.52 33.19 2.08
N ASN A 196 -4.95 32.59 3.13
CA ASN A 196 -4.40 33.32 4.27
C ASN A 196 -3.13 34.12 3.91
N ASN A 197 -2.34 33.63 2.95
CA ASN A 197 -1.18 34.37 2.43
C ASN A 197 -1.58 35.46 1.42
N ILE A 198 -2.66 35.27 0.64
CA ILE A 198 -3.24 36.30 -0.23
C ILE A 198 -3.74 37.49 0.61
N HIS A 199 -4.42 37.25 1.74
CA HIS A 199 -4.84 38.34 2.63
C HIS A 199 -3.67 39.06 3.34
N ARG A 200 -2.52 38.41 3.51
CA ARG A 200 -1.30 39.05 4.04
C ARG A 200 -0.59 39.91 2.98
N GLU A 201 -0.63 39.51 1.70
CA GLU A 201 -0.08 40.31 0.60
C GLU A 201 -0.98 41.50 0.20
N GLU A 202 -2.30 41.40 0.36
CA GLU A 202 -3.23 42.51 0.09
C GLU A 202 -3.07 43.68 1.07
N HIS A 203 -2.62 43.43 2.31
CA HIS A 203 -2.32 44.49 3.28
C HIS A 203 -0.96 45.18 3.05
N THR A 204 -0.07 44.61 2.24
CA THR A 204 1.24 45.21 1.90
C THR A 204 1.30 45.81 0.50
N ARG A 205 0.27 45.65 -0.35
CA ARG A 205 0.23 46.19 -1.72
C ARG A 205 -0.96 47.12 -1.98
N ARG A 206 -1.17 48.12 -1.12
CA ARG A 206 -1.75 49.41 -1.57
C ARG A 206 -0.64 50.26 -2.18
N LYS A 207 -0.26 49.93 -3.42
CA LYS A 207 0.37 50.81 -4.44
C LYS A 207 0.99 49.94 -5.54
N ASN A 208 0.17 49.55 -6.50
CA ASN A 208 0.44 49.59 -7.94
C ASN A 208 -0.47 48.59 -8.64
N SER A 209 -1.33 49.15 -9.46
CA SER A 209 -2.21 48.47 -10.40
C SER A 209 -1.44 47.53 -11.32
N ASN A 210 -1.78 46.24 -11.30
CA ASN A 210 -1.98 45.44 -12.51
C ASN A 210 -2.81 44.20 -12.15
N LYS A 211 -3.97 44.07 -12.79
CA LYS A 211 -4.91 42.94 -12.68
C LYS A 211 -4.19 41.64 -13.05
N ILE A 212 -3.92 40.78 -12.06
CA ILE A 212 -3.68 39.36 -12.31
C ILE A 212 -5.02 38.66 -12.15
N THR A 213 -5.66 38.36 -13.27
CA THR A 213 -6.97 37.70 -13.27
C THR A 213 -6.80 36.23 -12.92
N ILE A 214 -7.45 35.77 -11.86
CA ILE A 214 -7.48 34.40 -11.31
C ILE A 214 -7.62 33.30 -12.39
N ARG A 215 -8.28 33.64 -13.51
CA ARG A 215 -8.47 32.76 -14.67
C ARG A 215 -7.16 32.29 -15.32
N GLY A 216 -6.08 33.05 -15.24
CA GLY A 216 -4.77 32.67 -15.82
C GLY A 216 -4.02 31.62 -14.99
N VAL A 217 -4.19 31.64 -13.66
CA VAL A 217 -3.55 30.67 -12.75
C VAL A 217 -4.23 29.30 -12.85
N ILE A 218 -5.56 29.28 -12.98
CA ILE A 218 -6.34 28.06 -13.13
C ILE A 218 -6.03 27.35 -14.47
N MET A 219 -5.82 28.11 -15.55
CA MET A 219 -5.47 27.52 -16.86
C MET A 219 -4.06 26.90 -16.87
N ASN A 220 -3.10 27.47 -16.14
CA ASN A 220 -1.76 26.88 -16.00
C ASN A 220 -1.74 25.61 -15.15
N LEU A 221 -2.64 25.44 -14.18
CA LEU A 221 -2.72 24.22 -13.37
C LEU A 221 -3.32 23.04 -14.16
N LEU A 222 -4.21 23.32 -15.11
CA LEU A 222 -4.81 22.28 -15.96
C LEU A 222 -3.85 21.75 -17.04
N SER A 223 -2.81 22.50 -17.43
CA SER A 223 -1.80 22.03 -18.39
C SER A 223 -0.76 21.07 -17.79
N PHE A 224 -0.77 20.84 -16.47
CA PHE A 224 0.15 19.92 -15.78
C PHE A 224 -0.49 18.55 -15.47
N ILE A 225 -1.73 18.28 -15.90
CA ILE A 225 -2.43 17.00 -15.70
C ILE A 225 -2.64 16.25 -17.04
N GLN A 226 -1.63 16.23 -17.91
CA GLN A 226 -1.57 15.32 -19.06
C GLN A 226 -0.38 14.38 -18.95
#